data_AF-W1PP97-F1
#
_entry.id   AF-W1PP97-F1
#
_cell.length_a   1.000
_cell.length_b   1.000
_cell.length_c   1.000
_cell.angle_alpha   90.00
_cell.angle_beta   90.00
_cell.angle_gamma   90.00
#
_symmetry.space_group_name_H-M   'P 1'
#
loop_
_entity.id
_entity.type
_entity.pdbx_description
1 polymer ?
#
loop_
_entity_poly.entity_id
_entity_poly.type
_entity_poly.pdbx_seq_one_letter_code
_entity_poly.pdbx_strand_id
1 'polypeptide(L)' 'MREKLPICKFEEEIVKVVRENPVVVIIGEIGSGKSTQLSQILDRHGYTDRGAIAVTQPRRVAAVSVSREQDLFL' A
#
# COMPACT_ATOMS: atom_id res chain seq x y z
N MET A 1 9.40 4.10 -17.55
CA MET A 1 8.35 3.06 -17.51
C MET A 1 8.53 2.32 -16.18
N ARG A 2 7.85 2.71 -15.10
CA ARG A 2 7.96 1.96 -13.83
C ARG A 2 7.38 0.57 -14.09
N GLU A 3 8.18 -0.48 -13.98
CA GLU A 3 7.68 -1.85 -14.00
C GLU A 3 6.56 -1.94 -12.96
N LYS A 4 5.37 -2.39 -13.38
CA LYS A 4 4.27 -2.61 -12.46
C LYS A 4 4.73 -3.65 -11.45
N LEU A 5 4.96 -3.22 -10.20
CA LEU A 5 5.36 -4.11 -9.12
C LEU A 5 4.35 -5.27 -9.02
N PRO A 6 4.79 -6.48 -8.65
CA PRO A 6 3.94 -7.67 -8.67
C PRO A 6 2.58 -7.49 -7.98
N ILE A 7 2.55 -6.73 -6.87
CA ILE A 7 1.34 -6.46 -6.11
C ILE A 7 0.25 -5.69 -6.88
N CYS A 8 0.62 -4.86 -7.87
CA CYS A 8 -0.35 -4.09 -8.66
C CYS A 8 -1.26 -4.99 -9.50
N LYS A 9 -0.85 -6.23 -9.78
CA LYS A 9 -1.68 -7.21 -10.50
C LYS A 9 -2.82 -7.76 -9.64
N PHE A 10 -2.73 -7.61 -8.31
CA PHE A 10 -3.69 -8.12 -7.34
C PHE A 10 -4.53 -7.01 -6.72
N GLU A 11 -4.52 -5.79 -7.30
CA GLU A 11 -5.18 -4.62 -6.72
C GLU A 11 -6.68 -4.85 -6.43
N GLU A 12 -7.43 -5.35 -7.42
CA GLU A 12 -8.87 -5.60 -7.26
C GLU A 12 -9.16 -6.66 -6.18
N GLU A 13 -8.35 -7.71 -6.13
CA GLU A 13 -8.46 -8.77 -5.13
C GLU A 13 -8.17 -8.25 -3.73
N ILE A 14 -7.10 -7.47 -3.56
CA ILE A 14 -6.72 -6.85 -2.29
C ILE A 14 -7.85 -5.95 -1.79
N VAL A 15 -8.38 -5.07 -2.64
CA VAL A 15 -9.45 -4.14 -2.26
C VAL A 15 -10.73 -4.88 -1.88
N LYS A 16 -11.07 -5.95 -2.61
CA LYS A 16 -12.21 -6.80 -2.27
C LYS A 16 -12.03 -7.44 -0.89
N VAL A 17 -10.88 -8.06 -0.64
CA VAL A 17 -10.60 -8.75 0.63
C VAL A 17 -10.58 -7.76 1.80
N VAL A 18 -9.99 -6.57 1.63
CA VAL A 18 -9.99 -5.51 2.66
C VAL A 18 -11.40 -4.96 2.92
N ARG A 19 -12.26 -4.88 1.89
CA ARG A 19 -13.65 -4.45 2.06
C ARG A 19 -14.49 -5.48 2.82
N GLU A 20 -14.25 -6.76 2.59
CA GLU A 20 -15.02 -7.86 3.19
C GLU A 20 -14.50 -8.27 4.58
N ASN A 21 -13.27 -7.91 4.93
CA ASN A 21 -12.62 -8.38 6.16
C ASN A 21 -12.00 -7.21 6.95
N PRO A 22 -12.31 -7.07 8.26
CA PRO A 22 -11.74 -6.01 9.09
C PRO A 22 -10.24 -6.17 9.34
N VAL A 23 -9.70 -7.38 9.20
CA VAL A 23 -8.28 -7.69 9.36
C VAL A 23 -7.85 -8.58 8.20
N VAL A 24 -6.77 -8.18 7.52
CA VAL A 24 -6.20 -8.90 6.37
C VAL A 24 -4.71 -9.11 6.58
N VAL A 25 -4.24 -10.31 6.31
CA VAL A 25 -2.80 -10.65 6.30
C VAL A 25 -2.34 -10.81 4.87
N ILE A 26 -1.39 -9.98 4.44
CA ILE A 26 -0.84 -10.00 3.08
C ILE A 26 0.60 -10.51 3.13
N ILE A 27 0.85 -11.63 2.46
CA ILE A 27 2.17 -12.26 2.36
C ILE A 27 2.72 -12.05 0.95
N GLY A 28 4.01 -11.79 0.84
CA GLY A 28 4.69 -11.76 -0.44
C GLY A 28 6.19 -11.57 -0.24
N GLU A 29 6.97 -11.82 -1.28
CA GLU A 29 8.44 -11.75 -1.22
C GLU A 29 8.97 -10.30 -1.11
N ILE A 30 10.22 -10.14 -0.65
CA ILE A 30 10.88 -8.83 -0.66
C ILE A 30 10.96 -8.30 -2.09
N GLY A 31 10.70 -7.01 -2.30
CA GLY A 31 10.63 -6.42 -3.63
C GLY A 31 9.27 -6.54 -4.34
N SER A 32 8.29 -7.25 -3.75
CA SER A 32 6.96 -7.37 -4.36
C SER A 32 6.12 -6.07 -4.34
N GLY A 33 6.57 -5.04 -3.61
CA GLY A 33 5.87 -3.75 -3.50
C GLY A 33 4.88 -3.62 -2.35
N LYS A 34 4.80 -4.58 -1.41
CA LYS A 34 3.83 -4.55 -0.28
C LYS A 34 3.82 -3.22 0.47
N SER A 35 4.95 -2.87 1.07
CA SER A 35 5.05 -1.68 1.93
C SER A 35 4.99 -0.35 1.18
N THR A 36 5.20 -0.36 -0.15
CA THR A 36 5.26 0.86 -0.98
C THR A 36 3.99 1.09 -1.78
N GLN A 37 3.16 0.07 -2.03
CA GLN A 37 1.98 0.17 -2.92
C GLN A 37 0.65 -0.05 -2.22
N LEU A 38 0.59 -0.78 -1.10
CA LEU A 38 -0.69 -1.08 -0.44
C LEU A 38 -1.45 0.17 -0.02
N SER A 39 -0.78 1.14 0.60
CA SER A 39 -1.42 2.40 0.99
C SER A 39 -1.91 3.20 -0.20
N GLN A 40 -1.16 3.24 -1.32
CA GLN A 40 -1.58 3.93 -2.54
C GLN A 40 -2.79 3.25 -3.20
N ILE A 41 -2.82 1.92 -3.18
CA ILE A 41 -3.99 1.16 -3.63
C ILE A 41 -5.20 1.55 -2.78
N LEU A 42 -5.10 1.46 -1.46
CA LEU A 42 -6.24 1.79 -0.59
C LEU A 42 -6.67 3.26 -0.72
N ASP A 43 -5.73 4.19 -0.83
CA ASP A 43 -6.01 5.61 -1.07
C ASP A 43 -6.81 5.84 -2.36
N ARG A 44 -6.38 5.24 -3.49
CA ARG A 44 -7.12 5.30 -4.78
C ARG A 44 -8.54 4.74 -4.70
N HIS A 45 -8.83 3.88 -3.74
CA HIS A 45 -10.15 3.27 -3.51
C HIS A 45 -10.95 3.99 -2.40
N GLY A 46 -10.56 5.20 -2.02
CA GLY A 46 -11.34 6.10 -1.15
C GLY A 46 -11.19 5.84 0.34
N TYR A 47 -10.20 5.03 0.77
CA TYR A 47 -10.00 4.73 2.19
C TYR A 47 -9.46 5.94 2.99
N THR A 48 -9.09 7.03 2.32
CA THR A 48 -8.66 8.31 2.90
C THR A 48 -9.71 9.41 2.78
N ASP A 49 -10.83 9.19 2.08
CA ASP A 49 -11.88 10.21 1.88
C ASP A 49 -12.49 10.73 3.19
N ARG A 50 -12.46 9.90 4.24
CA ARG A 50 -13.01 10.20 5.57
C ARG A 50 -12.01 9.96 6.70
N GLY A 51 -10.72 9.84 6.39
CA GLY A 51 -9.71 9.44 7.37
C GLY A 51 -8.31 9.43 6.80
N ALA A 52 -7.41 8.69 7.45
CA ALA A 52 -6.02 8.55 7.01
C ALA A 52 -5.59 7.09 7.06
N ILE A 53 -4.68 6.72 6.15
CA ILE A 53 -4.00 5.43 6.19
C ILE A 53 -2.70 5.60 6.96
N ALA A 54 -2.53 4.84 8.04
CA ALA A 54 -1.28 4.80 8.79
C ALA A 54 -0.43 3.60 8.33
N VAL A 55 0.79 3.88 7.87
CA VAL A 55 1.79 2.86 7.54
C VAL A 55 2.91 2.90 8.57
N THR A 56 3.09 1.82 9.32
CA THR A 56 4.17 1.70 10.31
C THR A 56 5.36 0.96 9.73
N GLN A 57 6.57 1.41 10.05
CA GLN A 57 7.82 0.73 9.70
C GLN A 57 8.69 0.57 10.95
N PRO A 58 9.34 -0.60 11.15
CA PRO A 58 10.17 -0.82 12.33
C PRO A 58 11.45 0.04 12.32
N ARG A 59 11.84 0.59 11.17
CA ARG A 59 13.02 1.44 11.01
C ARG A 59 12.61 2.84 10.56
N ARG A 60 13.09 3.87 11.27
CA ARG A 60 12.85 5.29 10.92
C ARG A 60 13.23 5.60 9.46
N VAL A 61 14.36 5.09 8.99
CA VAL A 61 14.81 5.30 7.61
C VAL A 61 13.82 4.74 6.58
N ALA A 62 13.21 3.59 6.87
CA ALA A 62 12.20 3.01 5.99
C ALA A 62 10.90 3.83 6.01
N ALA A 63 10.48 4.33 7.17
CA ALA A 63 9.31 5.23 7.27
C ALA A 63 9.50 6.50 6.42
N VAL A 64 10.67 7.14 6.55
CA VAL A 64 10.99 8.38 5.80
C VAL A 64 11.06 8.11 4.30
N SER A 65 11.71 7.01 3.88
CA SER A 65 11.81 6.66 2.46
C SER A 65 10.43 6.37 1.85
N VAL A 66 9.60 5.55 2.52
CA VAL A 66 8.25 5.22 2.04
C VAL A 66 7.40 6.49 1.93
N SER A 67 7.43 7.38 2.92
CA SER A 67 6.69 8.66 2.87
C SER A 67 7.08 9.48 1.64
N ARG A 68 8.38 9.66 1.38
CA ARG A 68 8.86 10.43 0.21
C ARG A 68 8.47 9.80 -1.11
N GLU A 69 8.42 8.47 -1.18
CA GLU A 69 7.96 7.76 -2.38
C GLU A 69 6.45 7.92 -2.63
N GLN A 70 5.67 8.20 -1.59
CA GLN A 70 4.23 8.43 -1.67
C GLN A 70 3.90 9.89 -1.99
N ASP A 71 4.70 10.85 -1.48
CA ASP A 71 4.54 12.29 -1.76
C ASP A 71 4.67 12.64 -3.24
N LEU A 72 5.36 11.83 -4.04
CA LEU A 72 5.51 12.06 -5.48
C LEU A 72 4.24 11.77 -6.31
N PHE A 73 3.17 11.30 -5.66
CA PHE A 73 1.91 10.88 -6.31
C PHE A 73 0.67 11.67 -5.85
N LEU A 74 0.85 12.68 -4.99
CA LEU A 74 -0.12 13.76 -4.73
C LEU A 74 0.22 14.97 -5.63
#